data_AF-A0A6P0TX30-F1
#
_entry.id   AF-A0A6P0TX30-F1
#
_cell.length_a   1.000
_cell.length_b   1.000
_cell.length_c   1.000
_cell.angle_alpha   90.00
_cell.angle_beta   90.00
_cell.angle_gamma   90.00
#
_symmetry.space_group_name_H-M   'P 1'
#
loop_
_entity.id
_entity.type
_entity.pdbx_description
1 polymer ?
#
loop_
_entity_poly.entity_id
_entity_poly.type
_entity_poly.pdbx_seq_one_letter_code
_entity_poly.pdbx_strand_id
1 'polypeptide(L)'
;GIVMKNTLLKGEVSHFVMELPPYHLPRIKGVLIRTWERLKAFLWKAGKVIVLMVIILGLLNSIGMDGSFGNQDSEKSVLSSTSRAVTPIFSPMGVTEENWPATVGIFTGVFAKEAMVGTLDSIYGQLAKEDNPDAETEEEGFSFWGGIGEALASIPANLADLPNQLLDPLGLNIGDTQDVETAAEEQEVQLGTFGAMVKRFDGKVGAFSYLLFVLLYFPCVSATAAVYRETNMGWMLFVALWTTGLAYIVATVFYQVCTFGQHPAFSLIWIVGSLVFTGSTLVMMKLAQPIRLRSQQQIT
;
A
#
# COMPACT_ATOMS: atom_id res chain seq x y z
N GLY A 1 -12.23 -1.53 -12.43
CA GLY A 1 -12.62 -2.29 -13.64
C GLY A 1 -14.07 -2.05 -14.06
N ILE A 2 -15.04 -2.59 -13.31
CA ILE A 2 -16.48 -2.59 -13.68
C ILE A 2 -17.04 -1.18 -13.92
N VAL A 3 -16.70 -0.23 -13.05
CA VAL A 3 -17.13 1.16 -13.19
C VAL A 3 -16.69 1.74 -14.54
N MET A 4 -15.41 1.62 -14.88
CA MET A 4 -14.85 2.18 -16.11
C MET A 4 -15.44 1.52 -17.36
N LYS A 5 -15.65 0.19 -17.34
CA LYS A 5 -16.33 -0.54 -18.42
C LYS A 5 -17.75 0.00 -18.67
N ASN A 6 -18.46 0.36 -17.61
CA ASN A 6 -19.85 0.82 -17.68
C ASN A 6 -19.98 2.34 -17.89
N THR A 7 -18.90 3.12 -17.79
CA THR A 7 -18.91 4.59 -17.97
C THR A 7 -18.11 5.02 -19.20
N LEU A 8 -16.78 4.99 -19.11
CA LEU A 8 -15.86 5.60 -20.08
C LEU A 8 -15.43 4.64 -21.21
N LEU A 9 -15.41 3.32 -20.96
CA LEU A 9 -14.79 2.32 -21.84
C LEU A 9 -15.82 1.38 -22.49
N LYS A 10 -16.95 1.90 -22.95
CA LYS A 10 -17.92 1.13 -23.74
C LYS A 10 -17.42 0.99 -25.19
N GLY A 11 -16.58 -0.01 -25.44
CA GLY A 11 -16.16 -0.40 -26.79
C GLY A 11 -17.06 -1.47 -27.40
N GLU A 12 -17.16 -1.51 -28.73
CA GLU A 12 -17.82 -2.61 -29.44
C GLU A 12 -17.03 -3.91 -29.23
N VAL A 13 -17.74 -5.02 -29.00
CA VAL A 13 -17.13 -6.34 -28.91
C VAL A 13 -16.57 -6.73 -30.27
N SER A 14 -15.25 -6.62 -30.41
CA SER A 14 -14.54 -7.15 -31.57
C SER A 14 -14.80 -8.64 -31.66
N HIS A 15 -15.39 -9.08 -32.77
CA HIS A 15 -15.59 -10.50 -33.07
C HIS A 15 -14.26 -11.10 -33.51
N PHE A 16 -13.34 -11.26 -32.57
CA PHE A 16 -12.11 -12.02 -32.79
C PHE A 16 -12.45 -13.51 -32.70
N VAL A 17 -12.54 -14.17 -33.85
CA VAL A 17 -12.40 -15.63 -33.92
C VAL A 17 -10.93 -15.91 -33.69
N MET A 18 -10.56 -16.18 -32.43
CA MET A 18 -9.21 -16.53 -32.05
C MET A 18 -9.08 -18.05 -32.14
N GLU A 19 -8.69 -18.54 -33.32
CA GLU A 19 -8.30 -19.94 -33.49
C GLU A 19 -7.07 -20.19 -32.63
N LEU A 20 -7.18 -21.05 -31.61
CA LEU A 20 -6.06 -21.32 -30.73
C LEU A 20 -5.03 -22.15 -31.52
N PRO A 21 -3.79 -21.66 -31.72
CA PRO A 21 -2.76 -22.49 -32.33
C PRO A 21 -2.46 -23.69 -31.42
N PRO A 22 -1.98 -24.82 -31.98
CA PRO A 22 -1.62 -25.99 -31.20
C PRO A 22 -0.62 -25.61 -30.09
N TYR A 23 -0.97 -25.95 -28.85
CA TYR A 23 -0.16 -25.64 -27.67
C TYR A 23 1.04 -26.58 -27.60
N HIS A 24 2.25 -26.00 -27.56
CA HIS A 24 3.49 -26.76 -27.44
C HIS A 24 3.98 -26.67 -26.00
N LEU A 25 4.35 -27.81 -25.40
CA LEU A 25 4.90 -27.83 -24.05
C LEU A 25 6.22 -27.03 -24.01
N PRO A 26 6.35 -26.05 -23.11
CA PRO A 26 7.54 -25.22 -23.04
C PRO A 26 8.73 -26.04 -22.53
N ARG A 27 9.90 -25.92 -23.17
CA ARG A 27 11.14 -26.52 -22.67
C ARG A 27 11.60 -25.76 -21.42
N ILE A 28 11.81 -26.47 -20.30
CA ILE A 28 12.21 -25.90 -18.99
C ILE A 28 13.41 -24.95 -19.12
N LYS A 29 14.44 -25.34 -19.89
CA LYS A 29 15.63 -24.51 -20.13
C LYS A 29 15.28 -23.16 -20.79
N GLY A 30 14.35 -23.15 -21.74
CA GLY A 30 13.90 -21.93 -22.41
C GLY A 30 13.11 -21.02 -21.49
N VAL A 31 12.26 -21.60 -20.63
CA VAL A 31 11.53 -20.87 -19.59
C VAL A 31 12.51 -20.23 -18.61
N LEU A 32 13.46 -21.01 -18.07
CA LEU A 32 14.45 -20.50 -17.12
C LEU A 32 15.29 -19.35 -17.68
N ILE A 33 15.82 -19.50 -18.90
CA ILE A 33 16.62 -18.44 -19.55
C ILE A 33 15.76 -17.18 -19.75
N ARG A 34 14.54 -17.33 -20.27
CA ARG A 34 13.65 -16.19 -20.52
C ARG A 34 13.18 -15.52 -19.23
N THR A 35 12.93 -16.28 -18.17
CA THR A 35 12.63 -15.75 -16.83
C THR A 35 13.84 -15.00 -16.28
N TRP A 36 15.05 -15.54 -16.40
CA TRP A 36 16.28 -14.89 -15.97
C TRP A 36 16.55 -13.58 -16.73
N GLU A 37 16.39 -13.56 -18.04
CA GLU A 37 16.54 -12.34 -18.85
C GLU A 37 15.54 -11.26 -18.43
N ARG A 38 14.28 -11.65 -18.19
CA ARG A 38 13.24 -10.74 -17.70
C ARG A 38 13.55 -10.23 -16.29
N LEU A 39 13.99 -11.10 -15.38
CA LEU A 39 14.40 -10.74 -14.02
C LEU A 39 15.56 -9.75 -14.04
N LYS A 40 16.63 -10.05 -14.79
CA LYS A 40 17.77 -9.15 -14.95
C LYS A 40 17.35 -7.80 -15.52
N ALA A 41 16.50 -7.79 -16.55
CA ALA A 41 15.98 -6.55 -17.12
C ALA A 41 15.13 -5.75 -16.12
N PHE A 42 14.35 -6.43 -15.27
CA PHE A 42 13.58 -5.80 -14.19
C PHE A 42 14.50 -5.20 -13.13
N LEU A 43 15.47 -5.97 -12.60
CA LEU A 43 16.43 -5.49 -11.60
C LEU A 43 17.16 -4.23 -12.06
N TRP A 44 17.61 -4.17 -13.31
CA TRP A 44 18.33 -3.01 -13.82
C TRP A 44 17.44 -1.81 -14.16
N LYS A 45 16.17 -2.01 -14.53
CA LYS A 45 15.25 -0.93 -14.90
C LYS A 45 14.49 -0.38 -13.71
N ALA A 46 13.88 -1.25 -12.91
CA ALA A 46 13.16 -0.88 -11.70
C ALA A 46 14.13 -0.50 -10.57
N GLY A 47 15.23 -1.26 -10.40
CA GLY A 47 16.20 -1.01 -9.33
C GLY A 47 16.83 0.38 -9.40
N LYS A 48 17.12 0.92 -10.60
CA LYS A 48 17.62 2.30 -10.73
C LYS A 48 16.66 3.34 -10.17
N VAL A 49 15.35 3.14 -10.37
CA VAL A 49 14.31 4.05 -9.87
C VAL A 49 14.15 3.88 -8.37
N ILE A 50 14.07 2.64 -7.89
CA ILE A 50 13.91 2.32 -6.46
C ILE A 50 15.11 2.84 -5.66
N VAL A 51 16.35 2.56 -6.07
CA VAL A 51 17.56 3.01 -5.37
C VAL A 51 17.62 4.53 -5.30
N LEU A 52 17.34 5.23 -6.41
CA LEU A 52 17.30 6.70 -6.40
C LEU A 52 16.27 7.22 -5.40
N MET A 53 15.08 6.64 -5.40
CA MET A 53 13.99 7.06 -4.51
C MET A 53 14.24 6.69 -3.04
N VAL A 54 14.85 5.55 -2.75
CA VAL A 54 15.29 5.17 -1.38
C VAL A 54 16.39 6.11 -0.88
N ILE A 55 17.33 6.51 -1.73
CA ILE A 55 18.34 7.53 -1.38
C ILE A 55 17.66 8.86 -1.03
N ILE A 56 16.69 9.31 -1.84
CA ILE A 56 15.94 10.53 -1.57
C ILE A 56 15.16 10.41 -0.26
N LEU A 57 14.45 9.29 -0.03
CA LEU A 57 13.72 9.07 1.22
C LEU A 57 14.67 9.02 2.43
N GLY A 58 15.81 8.35 2.32
CA GLY A 58 16.82 8.28 3.37
C GLY A 58 17.41 9.66 3.71
N LEU A 59 17.62 10.51 2.71
CA LEU A 59 18.02 11.91 2.93
C LEU A 59 16.92 12.71 3.63
N LEU A 60 15.67 12.58 3.20
CA LEU A 60 14.53 13.27 3.83
C LEU A 60 14.26 12.77 5.26
N ASN A 61 14.59 11.51 5.55
CA ASN A 61 14.50 10.93 6.89
C ASN A 61 15.66 11.40 7.78
N SER A 62 16.87 11.55 7.24
CA SER A 62 18.06 11.92 8.02
C SER A 62 18.18 13.42 8.30
N ILE A 63 17.65 14.27 7.41
CA ILE A 63 17.71 15.74 7.51
C ILE A 63 16.56 16.26 8.38
N GLY A 64 16.89 17.06 9.38
CA GLY A 64 15.94 17.81 10.20
C GLY A 64 15.50 19.12 9.54
N MET A 65 14.38 19.69 9.99
CA MET A 65 13.85 20.99 9.51
C MET A 65 14.81 22.17 9.78
N ASP A 66 15.75 22.00 10.70
CA ASP A 66 16.81 22.94 11.04
C ASP A 66 18.08 22.78 10.18
N GLY A 67 18.09 21.81 9.25
CA GLY A 67 19.24 21.47 8.43
C GLY A 67 20.28 20.60 9.15
N SER A 68 19.99 20.13 10.37
CA SER A 68 20.86 19.20 11.08
C SER A 68 20.73 17.78 10.53
N PHE A 69 21.86 17.06 10.48
CA PHE A 69 21.90 15.65 10.12
C PHE A 69 21.82 14.78 11.38
N GLY A 70 21.13 13.64 11.29
CA GLY A 70 21.00 12.69 12.41
C GLY A 70 19.61 12.65 13.03
N ASN A 71 18.58 13.17 12.36
CA ASN A 71 17.19 13.13 12.82
C ASN A 71 16.43 11.89 12.28
N GLN A 72 17.16 10.81 11.98
CA GLN A 72 16.59 9.57 11.41
C GLN A 72 15.47 9.05 12.29
N ASP A 73 14.35 8.71 11.67
CA ASP A 73 13.16 8.12 12.30
C ASP A 73 12.56 8.95 13.46
N SER A 74 12.98 10.22 13.57
CA SER A 74 12.51 11.15 14.60
C SER A 74 11.37 12.05 14.09
N GLU A 75 10.64 12.65 15.04
CA GLU A 75 9.59 13.64 14.74
C GLU A 75 10.10 14.88 14.00
N LYS A 76 11.42 15.16 14.07
CA LYS A 76 12.05 16.38 13.53
C LYS A 76 12.48 16.26 12.07
N SER A 77 12.41 15.05 11.48
CA SER A 77 12.80 14.86 10.09
C SER A 77 11.89 15.65 9.14
N VAL A 78 12.43 16.06 7.98
CA VAL A 78 11.65 16.73 6.94
C VAL A 78 10.50 15.84 6.46
N LEU A 79 10.72 14.52 6.43
CA LEU A 79 9.71 13.52 6.07
C LEU A 79 8.54 13.50 7.07
N SER A 80 8.85 13.49 8.38
CA SER A 80 7.86 13.49 9.46
C SER A 80 7.08 14.80 9.49
N SER A 81 7.75 15.94 9.34
CA SER A 81 7.08 17.26 9.31
C SER A 81 6.16 17.43 8.11
N THR A 82 6.59 16.98 6.93
CA THR A 82 5.75 17.05 5.71
C THR A 82 4.54 16.14 5.85
N SER A 83 4.73 14.94 6.42
CA SER A 83 3.64 13.99 6.62
C SER A 83 2.63 14.50 7.65
N ARG A 84 3.07 15.13 8.74
CA ARG A 84 2.19 15.73 9.75
C ARG A 84 1.31 16.84 9.18
N ALA A 85 1.81 17.62 8.21
CA ALA A 85 1.01 18.61 7.50
C ALA A 85 -0.09 17.98 6.62
N VAL A 86 0.11 16.75 6.15
CA VAL A 86 -0.84 16.01 5.31
C VAL A 86 -1.82 15.16 6.16
N THR A 87 -1.43 14.75 7.37
CA THR A 87 -2.25 13.91 8.27
C THR A 87 -3.70 14.37 8.45
N PRO A 88 -4.03 15.68 8.56
CA PRO A 88 -5.42 16.13 8.72
C PRO A 88 -6.34 15.68 7.58
N ILE A 89 -5.80 15.45 6.37
CA ILE A 89 -6.56 14.92 5.24
C ILE A 89 -7.04 13.50 5.53
N PHE A 90 -6.32 12.71 6.33
CA PHE A 90 -6.66 11.33 6.66
C PHE A 90 -7.48 11.19 7.97
N SER A 91 -7.69 12.28 8.70
CA SER A 91 -8.53 12.32 9.91
C SER A 91 -9.93 11.72 9.72
N PRO A 92 -10.65 11.97 8.61
CA PRO A 92 -11.98 11.40 8.39
C PRO A 92 -12.02 9.87 8.29
N MET A 93 -10.89 9.21 8.02
CA MET A 93 -10.80 7.75 8.04
C MET A 93 -10.23 7.18 9.35
N GLY A 94 -9.99 8.01 10.36
CA GLY A 94 -9.54 7.59 11.69
C GLY A 94 -8.03 7.72 11.95
N VAL A 95 -7.27 8.39 11.06
CA VAL A 95 -5.86 8.69 11.31
C VAL A 95 -5.76 10.03 12.07
N THR A 96 -5.45 9.96 13.36
CA THR A 96 -5.30 11.14 14.22
C THR A 96 -3.97 11.85 13.96
N GLU A 97 -3.86 13.12 14.36
CA GLU A 97 -2.60 13.88 14.21
C GLU A 97 -1.43 13.29 15.00
N GLU A 98 -1.73 12.60 16.10
CA GLU A 98 -0.75 11.85 16.90
C GLU A 98 -0.22 10.63 16.13
N ASN A 99 -1.02 10.09 15.21
CA ASN A 99 -0.62 9.00 14.34
C ASN A 99 -0.07 9.50 12.99
N TRP A 100 0.82 10.50 13.04
CA TRP A 100 1.60 10.92 11.87
C TRP A 100 2.47 9.80 11.25
N PRO A 101 2.97 8.77 11.99
CA PRO A 101 3.70 7.65 11.39
C PRO A 101 2.88 6.89 10.35
N ALA A 102 1.57 6.72 10.59
CA ALA A 102 0.68 6.09 9.61
C ALA A 102 0.64 6.87 8.27
N THR A 103 0.68 8.20 8.31
CA THR A 103 0.76 9.05 7.11
C THR A 103 2.10 8.92 6.40
N VAL A 104 3.21 8.82 7.14
CA VAL A 104 4.53 8.53 6.57
C VAL A 104 4.51 7.18 5.86
N GLY A 105 3.94 6.15 6.48
CA GLY A 105 3.76 4.82 5.88
C GLY A 105 2.95 4.87 4.58
N ILE A 106 1.88 5.65 4.52
CA ILE A 106 1.13 5.86 3.27
C ILE A 106 2.03 6.46 2.19
N PHE A 107 2.83 7.47 2.54
CA PHE A 107 3.70 8.15 1.59
C PHE A 107 4.83 7.24 1.08
N THR A 108 5.50 6.50 1.96
CA THR A 108 6.55 5.54 1.56
C THR A 108 5.96 4.37 0.77
N GLY A 109 4.74 3.94 1.12
CA GLY A 109 4.00 2.89 0.44
C GLY A 109 3.65 3.22 -1.01
N VAL A 110 3.47 4.50 -1.38
CA VAL A 110 3.24 4.92 -2.78
C VAL A 110 4.35 4.39 -3.69
N PHE A 111 5.58 4.36 -3.17
CA PHE A 111 6.73 3.92 -3.93
C PHE A 111 6.89 2.40 -3.91
N ALA A 112 6.80 1.78 -2.73
CA ALA A 112 6.87 0.33 -2.54
C ALA A 112 6.07 -0.12 -1.32
N LYS A 113 5.18 -1.11 -1.50
CA LYS A 113 4.30 -1.62 -0.44
C LYS A 113 5.07 -2.29 0.71
N GLU A 114 6.20 -2.93 0.42
CA GLU A 114 7.06 -3.55 1.43
C GLU A 114 7.84 -2.50 2.23
N ALA A 115 8.31 -1.45 1.55
CA ALA A 115 9.03 -0.35 2.21
C ALA A 115 8.17 0.38 3.24
N MET A 116 6.85 0.42 3.04
CA MET A 116 5.91 0.93 4.04
C MET A 116 5.98 0.14 5.35
N VAL A 117 5.99 -1.19 5.30
CA VAL A 117 6.02 -2.03 6.51
C VAL A 117 7.32 -1.79 7.28
N GLY A 118 8.47 -1.78 6.60
CA GLY A 118 9.76 -1.47 7.24
C GLY A 118 9.84 -0.04 7.78
N THR A 119 9.22 0.94 7.10
CA THR A 119 9.14 2.33 7.60
C THR A 119 8.30 2.41 8.86
N LEU A 120 7.14 1.74 8.87
CA LEU A 120 6.27 1.71 10.04
C LEU A 120 6.97 1.00 11.21
N ASP A 121 7.62 -0.13 10.97
CA ASP A 121 8.36 -0.86 12.00
C ASP A 121 9.47 -0.01 12.62
N SER A 122 10.30 0.67 11.81
CA SER A 122 11.36 1.56 12.33
C SER A 122 10.78 2.71 13.17
N ILE A 123 9.78 3.42 12.66
CA ILE A 123 9.23 4.61 13.34
C ILE A 123 8.43 4.22 14.59
N TYR A 124 7.56 3.20 14.52
CA TYR A 124 6.82 2.74 15.69
C TYR A 124 7.74 2.07 16.72
N GLY A 125 8.79 1.37 16.28
CA GLY A 125 9.81 0.82 17.17
C GLY A 125 10.56 1.91 17.92
N GLN A 126 10.93 3.01 17.25
CA GLN A 126 11.52 4.16 17.93
C GLN A 126 10.54 4.83 18.92
N LEU A 127 9.28 5.03 18.52
CA LEU A 127 8.26 5.61 19.40
C LEU A 127 7.96 4.70 20.60
N ALA A 128 8.07 3.38 20.45
CA ALA A 128 7.95 2.43 21.55
C ALA A 128 9.08 2.61 22.58
N LYS A 129 10.31 2.85 22.11
CA LYS A 129 11.46 3.16 22.97
C LYS A 129 11.31 4.49 23.70
N GLU A 130 10.74 5.50 23.04
CA GLU A 130 10.45 6.80 23.66
C GLU A 130 9.32 6.71 24.71
N ASP A 131 8.28 5.91 24.44
CA ASP A 131 7.15 5.69 25.36
C ASP A 131 7.55 4.86 26.60
N ASN A 132 8.56 3.99 26.51
CA ASN A 132 9.08 3.16 27.61
C ASN A 132 10.63 3.14 27.63
N PRO A 133 11.29 4.09 28.31
CA PRO A 133 12.75 4.19 28.36
C PRO A 133 13.45 3.01 29.06
N ASP A 134 12.73 2.29 29.93
CA ASP A 134 13.25 1.17 30.72
C ASP A 134 13.10 -0.20 30.02
N ALA A 135 12.49 -0.23 28.83
CA ALA A 135 12.46 -1.44 28.01
C ALA A 135 13.81 -1.56 27.29
N GLU A 136 14.72 -2.34 27.86
CA GLU A 136 15.96 -2.80 27.22
C GLU A 136 15.60 -3.51 25.91
N THR A 137 15.50 -2.76 24.81
CA THR A 137 15.51 -3.34 23.48
C THR A 137 16.97 -3.53 23.16
N GLU A 138 17.48 -4.76 23.31
CA GLU A 138 18.83 -5.10 22.91
C GLU A 138 19.03 -4.60 21.47
N GLU A 139 19.96 -3.67 21.28
CA GLU A 139 20.46 -3.36 19.95
C GLU A 139 21.20 -4.60 19.47
N GLU A 140 20.51 -5.48 18.75
CA GLU A 140 21.22 -6.41 17.89
C GLU A 140 22.02 -5.56 16.89
N GLY A 141 23.32 -5.43 17.17
CA GLY A 141 24.23 -4.70 16.31
C GLY A 141 24.11 -5.20 14.88
N PHE A 142 24.02 -4.28 13.93
CA PHE A 142 23.81 -4.60 12.51
C PHE A 142 24.76 -5.71 12.02
N SER A 143 24.21 -6.91 11.81
CA SER A 143 24.94 -8.07 11.30
C SER A 143 24.51 -8.37 9.87
N PHE A 144 25.21 -7.78 8.90
CA PHE A 144 24.89 -7.95 7.47
C PHE A 144 24.86 -9.43 7.04
N TRP A 145 25.89 -10.20 7.43
CA TRP A 145 25.98 -11.62 7.06
C TRP A 145 25.07 -12.51 7.92
N GLY A 146 24.81 -12.13 9.17
CA GLY A 146 23.85 -12.82 10.04
C GLY A 146 22.43 -12.72 9.49
N GLY A 147 21.97 -11.50 9.20
CA GLY A 147 20.63 -11.27 8.66
C GLY A 147 20.38 -11.92 7.31
N ILE A 148 21.40 -12.00 6.43
CA ILE A 148 21.28 -12.77 5.17
C ILE A 148 21.15 -14.28 5.45
N GLY A 149 21.91 -14.80 6.41
CA GLY A 149 21.84 -16.21 6.80
C GLY A 149 20.47 -16.59 7.36
N GLU A 150 19.92 -15.73 8.21
CA GLU A 150 18.59 -15.88 8.81
C GLU A 150 17.48 -15.77 7.76
N ALA A 151 17.54 -14.76 6.88
CA ALA A 151 16.60 -14.61 5.78
C ALA A 151 16.64 -15.79 4.78
N LEU A 152 17.78 -16.45 4.60
CA LEU A 152 17.86 -17.67 3.79
C LEU A 152 17.34 -18.90 4.53
N ALA A 153 17.50 -18.95 5.86
CA ALA A 153 16.99 -20.04 6.70
C ALA A 153 15.46 -19.98 6.84
N SER A 154 14.85 -18.79 6.76
CA SER A 154 13.40 -18.63 6.80
C SER A 154 12.70 -19.24 5.57
N ILE A 155 13.36 -19.30 4.41
CA ILE A 155 12.78 -19.86 3.17
C ILE A 155 12.40 -21.35 3.33
N PRO A 156 13.30 -22.28 3.70
CA PRO A 156 12.94 -23.69 3.87
C PRO A 156 11.99 -23.91 5.06
N ALA A 157 12.07 -23.10 6.11
CA ALA A 157 11.15 -23.17 7.25
C ALA A 157 9.70 -22.85 6.82
N ASN A 158 9.50 -21.72 6.14
CA ASN A 158 8.18 -21.35 5.60
C ASN A 158 7.68 -22.34 4.53
N LEU A 159 8.58 -22.88 3.71
CA LEU A 159 8.22 -23.88 2.69
C LEU A 159 7.78 -25.21 3.31
N ALA A 160 8.35 -25.58 4.46
CA ALA A 160 7.95 -26.77 5.21
C ALA A 160 6.57 -26.62 5.86
N ASP A 161 6.14 -25.39 6.14
CA ASP A 161 4.85 -25.08 6.76
C ASP A 161 3.70 -24.84 5.76
N LEU A 162 4.01 -24.67 4.46
CA LEU A 162 3.03 -24.58 3.37
C LEU A 162 1.92 -25.66 3.37
N PRO A 163 2.17 -26.94 3.69
CA PRO A 163 1.13 -27.96 3.74
C PRO A 163 0.05 -27.64 4.78
N ASN A 164 0.43 -27.07 5.92
CA ASN A 164 -0.51 -26.70 6.98
C ASN A 164 -1.37 -25.51 6.56
N GLN A 165 -0.76 -24.50 5.92
CA GLN A 165 -1.45 -23.31 5.40
C GLN A 165 -2.41 -23.64 4.24
N LEU A 166 -2.07 -24.62 3.40
CA LEU A 166 -2.94 -25.10 2.32
C LEU A 166 -4.16 -25.88 2.82
N LEU A 167 -4.03 -26.56 3.96
CA LEU A 167 -5.10 -27.34 4.57
C LEU A 167 -6.00 -26.48 5.48
N ASP A 168 -5.57 -25.27 5.86
CA ASP A 168 -6.38 -24.27 6.57
C ASP A 168 -6.39 -22.90 5.86
N PRO A 169 -7.06 -22.81 4.69
CA PRO A 169 -7.11 -21.57 3.90
C PRO A 169 -7.91 -20.43 4.55
N LEU A 170 -8.57 -20.69 5.69
CA LEU A 170 -9.37 -19.72 6.45
C LEU A 170 -8.75 -19.39 7.83
N GLY A 171 -7.64 -20.03 8.20
CA GLY A 171 -6.94 -19.78 9.48
C GLY A 171 -7.78 -20.13 10.72
N LEU A 172 -8.70 -21.10 10.62
CA LEU A 172 -9.59 -21.46 11.74
C LEU A 172 -8.93 -22.37 12.78
N ASN A 173 -7.72 -22.88 12.51
CA ASN A 173 -6.88 -23.62 13.46
C ASN A 173 -5.81 -22.73 14.13
N ILE A 174 -5.78 -21.43 13.84
CA ILE A 174 -5.01 -20.47 14.64
C ILE A 174 -5.72 -20.38 15.99
N GLY A 175 -5.17 -21.08 16.97
CA GLY A 175 -5.65 -21.09 18.34
C GLY A 175 -5.81 -19.67 18.86
N ASP A 176 -6.91 -19.45 19.59
CA ASP A 176 -7.37 -18.23 20.27
C ASP A 176 -6.26 -17.16 20.48
N THR A 177 -6.00 -16.33 19.46
CA THR A 177 -5.04 -15.21 19.51
C THR A 177 -5.67 -14.03 20.23
N GLN A 178 -5.90 -14.20 21.54
CA GLN A 178 -6.25 -13.10 22.45
C GLN A 178 -5.01 -12.44 23.05
N ASP A 179 -3.84 -13.06 22.97
CA ASP A 179 -2.58 -12.53 23.49
C ASP A 179 -1.72 -11.90 22.39
N VAL A 180 -1.40 -10.62 22.59
CA VAL A 180 -0.56 -9.78 21.72
C VAL A 180 0.85 -10.36 21.57
N GLU A 181 1.29 -11.21 22.52
CA GLU A 181 2.60 -11.87 22.51
C GLU A 181 2.75 -12.89 21.37
N THR A 182 1.76 -13.76 21.16
CA THR A 182 1.83 -14.78 20.11
C THR A 182 1.74 -14.17 18.71
N ALA A 183 0.94 -13.11 18.55
CA ALA A 183 0.86 -12.37 17.28
C ALA A 183 2.15 -11.59 16.95
N ALA A 184 2.94 -11.20 17.97
CA ALA A 184 4.21 -10.52 17.76
C ALA A 184 5.32 -11.49 17.36
N GLU A 185 5.36 -12.67 17.98
CA GLU A 185 6.31 -13.75 17.65
C GLU A 185 6.06 -14.34 16.26
N GLU A 186 4.80 -14.55 15.85
CA GLU A 186 4.46 -15.09 14.52
C GLU A 186 4.78 -14.14 13.35
N GLN A 187 4.83 -12.83 13.60
CA GLN A 187 5.04 -11.81 12.57
C GLN A 187 6.43 -11.16 12.59
N GLU A 188 7.36 -11.66 13.42
CA GLU A 188 8.75 -11.16 13.53
C GLU A 188 8.85 -9.63 13.76
N VAL A 189 7.85 -9.04 14.42
CA VAL A 189 7.81 -7.59 14.71
C VAL A 189 7.98 -7.38 16.20
N GLN A 190 8.80 -6.40 16.59
CA GLN A 190 9.12 -6.14 18.01
C GLN A 190 7.83 -5.92 18.82
N LEU A 191 7.70 -6.61 19.97
CA LEU A 191 6.56 -6.49 20.88
C LEU A 191 6.22 -5.02 21.23
N GLY A 192 7.26 -4.18 21.36
CA GLY A 192 7.12 -2.74 21.59
C GLY A 192 6.46 -1.99 20.42
N THR A 193 6.81 -2.32 19.18
CA THR A 193 6.25 -1.73 17.96
C THR A 193 4.74 -1.94 17.88
N PHE A 194 4.26 -3.15 18.18
CA PHE A 194 2.82 -3.43 18.22
C PHE A 194 2.10 -2.63 19.30
N GLY A 195 2.65 -2.54 20.51
CA GLY A 195 2.08 -1.73 21.59
C GLY A 195 1.96 -0.25 21.20
N ALA A 196 3.01 0.31 20.59
CA ALA A 196 3.01 1.69 20.11
C ALA A 196 1.99 1.92 18.98
N MET A 197 1.79 0.94 18.11
CA MET A 197 0.81 0.97 17.03
C MET A 197 -0.62 0.92 17.60
N VAL A 198 -0.93 -0.02 18.50
CA VAL A 198 -2.25 -0.17 19.14
C VAL A 198 -2.65 1.10 19.92
N LYS A 199 -1.69 1.73 20.60
CA LYS A 199 -1.92 2.98 21.36
C LYS A 199 -2.31 4.16 20.46
N ARG A 200 -1.81 4.20 19.22
CA ARG A 200 -1.94 5.36 18.31
C ARG A 200 -3.06 5.21 17.29
N PHE A 201 -3.49 3.99 16.98
CA PHE A 201 -4.70 3.79 16.18
C PHE A 201 -5.96 3.93 17.03
N ASP A 202 -7.02 4.47 16.43
CA ASP A 202 -8.34 4.56 17.05
C ASP A 202 -9.03 3.18 17.09
N GLY A 203 -8.51 2.32 17.96
CA GLY A 203 -8.90 0.93 18.12
C GLY A 203 -8.77 0.11 16.84
N LYS A 204 -9.48 -1.02 16.82
CA LYS A 204 -9.52 -1.95 15.66
C LYS A 204 -10.14 -1.29 14.42
N VAL A 205 -11.06 -0.35 14.61
CA VAL A 205 -11.79 0.31 13.52
C VAL A 205 -10.87 1.25 12.73
N GLY A 206 -10.08 2.08 13.42
CA GLY A 206 -9.10 2.96 12.78
C GLY A 206 -8.03 2.16 12.02
N ALA A 207 -7.49 1.10 12.62
CA ALA A 207 -6.51 0.23 11.99
C ALA A 207 -7.07 -0.46 10.72
N PHE A 208 -8.31 -0.97 10.78
CA PHE A 208 -8.93 -1.62 9.62
C PHE A 208 -9.23 -0.62 8.49
N SER A 209 -9.68 0.59 8.82
CA SER A 209 -9.89 1.67 7.84
C SER A 209 -8.58 2.04 7.13
N TYR A 210 -7.49 2.18 7.89
CA TYR A 210 -6.15 2.40 7.33
C TYR A 210 -5.73 1.26 6.40
N LEU A 211 -5.95 0.01 6.79
CA LEU A 211 -5.63 -1.16 5.97
C LEU A 211 -6.46 -1.20 4.67
N LEU A 212 -7.77 -0.89 4.73
CA LEU A 212 -8.60 -0.73 3.54
C LEU A 212 -8.03 0.33 2.60
N PHE A 213 -7.66 1.49 3.13
CA PHE A 213 -7.04 2.53 2.31
C PHE A 213 -5.77 2.00 1.64
N VAL A 214 -4.86 1.40 2.42
CA VAL A 214 -3.55 0.91 1.96
C VAL A 214 -3.66 -0.17 0.89
N LEU A 215 -4.68 -1.03 0.97
CA LEU A 215 -4.92 -2.08 -0.01
C LEU A 215 -5.53 -1.56 -1.32
N LEU A 216 -6.31 -0.47 -1.27
CA LEU A 216 -7.08 0.02 -2.41
C LEU A 216 -6.46 1.24 -3.13
N TYR A 217 -5.59 2.02 -2.48
CA TYR A 217 -5.04 3.24 -3.07
C TYR A 217 -4.06 2.94 -4.22
N PHE A 218 -3.58 4.01 -4.86
CA PHE A 218 -2.64 4.01 -5.99
C PHE A 218 -1.77 2.74 -6.14
N PRO A 219 -1.79 2.09 -7.32
CA PRO A 219 -0.95 0.93 -7.57
C PRO A 219 0.53 1.35 -7.62
N CYS A 220 1.43 0.46 -7.18
CA CYS A 220 2.85 0.75 -7.05
C CYS A 220 3.48 1.33 -8.33
N VAL A 221 4.62 2.01 -8.17
CA VAL A 221 5.32 2.73 -9.26
C VAL A 221 5.56 1.85 -10.49
N SER A 222 5.79 0.54 -10.33
CA SER A 222 5.97 -0.39 -11.44
C SER A 222 4.71 -0.56 -12.30
N ALA A 223 3.55 -0.75 -11.66
CA ALA A 223 2.26 -0.85 -12.34
C ALA A 223 1.88 0.48 -13.01
N THR A 224 2.10 1.59 -12.31
CA THR A 224 1.83 2.92 -12.87
C THR A 224 2.74 3.26 -14.04
N ALA A 225 4.03 2.88 -13.98
CA ALA A 225 4.96 3.03 -15.09
C ALA A 225 4.56 2.18 -16.31
N ALA A 226 3.95 1.01 -16.10
CA ALA A 226 3.39 0.21 -17.19
C ALA A 226 2.20 0.93 -17.86
N VAL A 227 1.24 1.43 -17.06
CA VAL A 227 0.10 2.21 -17.57
C VAL A 227 0.56 3.44 -18.37
N TYR A 228 1.59 4.14 -17.88
CA TYR A 228 2.18 5.27 -18.59
C TYR A 228 2.74 4.88 -19.96
N ARG A 229 3.45 3.75 -20.04
CA ARG A 229 4.07 3.27 -21.28
C ARG A 229 3.07 2.72 -22.28
N GLU A 230 1.94 2.19 -21.81
CA GLU A 230 0.92 1.55 -22.65
C GLU A 230 -0.20 2.50 -23.09
N THR A 231 -0.47 3.56 -22.32
CA THR A 231 -1.56 4.50 -22.61
C THR A 231 -1.05 5.92 -22.83
N ASN A 232 -1.02 6.76 -21.78
CA ASN A 232 -0.44 8.11 -21.78
C ASN A 232 -0.42 8.67 -20.34
N MET A 233 0.22 9.84 -20.18
CA MET A 233 0.31 10.55 -18.90
C MET A 233 -1.07 10.89 -18.28
N GLY A 234 -2.04 11.29 -19.12
CA GLY A 234 -3.38 11.65 -18.64
C GLY A 234 -4.12 10.47 -18.04
N TRP A 235 -4.07 9.30 -18.69
CA TRP A 235 -4.66 8.07 -18.17
C TRP A 235 -3.92 7.52 -16.96
N MET A 236 -2.61 7.66 -16.90
CA MET A 236 -1.82 7.31 -15.72
C MET A 236 -2.27 8.12 -14.49
N LEU A 237 -2.32 9.45 -14.60
CA LEU A 237 -2.78 10.33 -13.52
C LEU A 237 -4.24 10.07 -13.16
N PHE A 238 -5.09 9.83 -14.17
CA PHE A 238 -6.48 9.48 -13.93
C PHE A 238 -6.65 8.21 -13.12
N VAL A 239 -5.98 7.11 -13.51
CA VAL A 239 -6.02 5.84 -12.76
C VAL A 239 -5.47 6.05 -11.35
N ALA A 240 -4.41 6.82 -11.21
CA ALA A 240 -3.78 7.08 -9.93
C ALA A 240 -4.69 7.82 -8.94
N LEU A 241 -5.28 8.92 -9.40
CA LEU A 241 -6.20 9.74 -8.61
C LEU A 241 -7.52 9.01 -8.38
N TRP A 242 -8.03 8.29 -9.37
CA TRP A 242 -9.27 7.55 -9.27
C TRP A 242 -9.21 6.43 -8.23
N THR A 243 -8.16 5.61 -8.26
CA THR A 243 -7.96 4.51 -7.30
C THR A 243 -7.75 5.04 -5.88
N THR A 244 -6.92 6.07 -5.72
CA THR A 244 -6.69 6.72 -4.42
C THR A 244 -7.94 7.39 -3.88
N GLY A 245 -8.70 8.09 -4.73
CA GLY A 245 -9.97 8.71 -4.33
C GLY A 245 -11.01 7.67 -3.92
N LEU A 246 -11.11 6.56 -4.65
CA LEU A 246 -12.00 5.45 -4.29
C LEU A 246 -11.57 4.81 -2.96
N ALA A 247 -10.28 4.58 -2.77
CA ALA A 247 -9.74 4.03 -1.51
C ALA A 247 -10.06 4.94 -0.32
N TYR A 248 -9.85 6.25 -0.48
CA TYR A 248 -10.17 7.24 0.53
C TYR A 248 -11.65 7.22 0.89
N ILE A 249 -12.54 7.25 -0.10
CA ILE A 249 -13.99 7.20 0.10
C ILE A 249 -14.41 5.92 0.83
N VAL A 250 -13.91 4.76 0.41
CA VAL A 250 -14.25 3.47 1.03
C VAL A 250 -13.77 3.43 2.48
N ALA A 251 -12.54 3.82 2.76
CA ALA A 251 -11.98 3.85 4.11
C ALA A 251 -12.73 4.84 5.02
N THR A 252 -12.98 6.07 4.55
CA THR A 252 -13.76 7.07 5.29
C THR A 252 -15.18 6.58 5.56
N VAL A 253 -15.89 6.05 4.57
CA VAL A 253 -17.26 5.55 4.78
C VAL A 253 -17.27 4.39 5.79
N PHE A 254 -16.32 3.46 5.69
CA PHE A 254 -16.21 2.36 6.65
C PHE A 254 -16.00 2.87 8.08
N TYR A 255 -14.99 3.73 8.29
CA TYR A 255 -14.69 4.28 9.61
C TYR A 255 -15.88 5.04 10.20
N GLN A 256 -16.53 5.88 9.39
CA GLN A 256 -17.68 6.69 9.83
C GLN A 256 -18.95 5.88 10.10
N VAL A 257 -19.15 4.76 9.39
CA VAL A 257 -20.26 3.84 9.68
C VAL A 257 -20.03 3.14 11.02
N CYS A 258 -18.81 2.68 11.29
CA CYS A 258 -18.46 2.00 12.54
C CYS A 258 -18.44 2.94 13.75
N THR A 259 -18.08 4.22 13.56
CA THR A 259 -18.03 5.24 14.63
C THR A 259 -19.31 6.09 14.73
N PHE A 260 -20.36 5.74 13.96
CA PHE A 260 -21.61 6.50 13.91
C PHE A 260 -22.27 6.70 15.30
N GLY A 261 -22.12 5.72 16.20
CA GLY A 261 -22.64 5.79 17.56
C GLY A 261 -21.95 6.84 18.45
N GLN A 262 -20.71 7.25 18.12
CA GLN A 262 -19.94 8.23 18.89
C GLN A 262 -20.19 9.67 18.39
N HIS A 263 -20.23 9.87 17.06
CA HIS A 263 -20.36 11.20 16.45
C HIS A 263 -21.38 11.23 15.28
N PRO A 264 -22.70 11.14 15.56
CA PRO A 264 -23.72 10.90 14.52
C PRO A 264 -23.82 12.02 13.48
N ALA A 265 -23.66 13.28 13.88
CA ALA A 265 -23.75 14.41 12.95
C ALA A 265 -22.55 14.47 11.99
N PHE A 266 -21.33 14.26 12.50
CA PHE A 266 -20.10 14.31 11.71
C PHE A 266 -20.03 13.12 10.74
N SER A 267 -20.33 11.91 11.22
CA SER A 267 -20.33 10.71 10.39
C SER A 267 -21.36 10.80 9.26
N LEU A 268 -22.55 11.35 9.51
CA LEU A 268 -23.57 11.52 8.48
C LEU A 268 -23.11 12.48 7.36
N ILE A 269 -22.47 13.60 7.72
CA ILE A 269 -21.94 14.56 6.74
C ILE A 269 -20.92 13.89 5.82
N TRP A 270 -19.99 13.12 6.37
CA TRP A 270 -18.96 12.44 5.57
C TRP A 270 -19.52 11.31 4.72
N ILE A 271 -20.45 10.51 5.24
CA ILE A 271 -21.08 9.42 4.48
C ILE A 271 -21.87 10.00 3.31
N VAL A 272 -22.75 10.97 3.58
CA VAL A 272 -23.56 11.62 2.53
C VAL A 272 -22.67 12.38 1.55
N GLY A 273 -21.68 13.13 2.04
CA GLY A 273 -20.72 13.85 1.21
C GLY A 273 -19.95 12.92 0.26
N SER A 274 -19.43 11.81 0.78
CA SER A 274 -18.73 10.80 -0.01
C SER A 274 -19.63 10.13 -1.06
N LEU A 275 -20.89 9.84 -0.71
CA LEU A 275 -21.87 9.27 -1.65
C LEU A 275 -22.25 10.26 -2.75
N VAL A 276 -22.48 11.53 -2.41
CA VAL A 276 -22.76 12.60 -3.38
C VAL A 276 -21.56 12.82 -4.30
N PHE A 277 -20.35 12.86 -3.76
CA PHE A 277 -19.12 13.00 -4.55
C PHE A 277 -18.90 11.80 -5.49
N THR A 278 -19.12 10.57 -5.02
CA THR A 278 -19.03 9.38 -5.88
C THR A 278 -20.11 9.41 -6.95
N GLY A 279 -21.35 9.75 -6.59
CA GLY A 279 -22.46 9.87 -7.54
C GLY A 279 -22.18 10.93 -8.61
N SER A 280 -21.72 12.12 -8.22
CA SER A 280 -21.44 13.22 -9.14
C SER A 280 -20.28 12.90 -10.08
N THR A 281 -19.20 12.30 -9.58
CA THR A 281 -18.06 11.86 -10.41
C THR A 281 -18.47 10.78 -11.41
N LEU A 282 -19.29 9.80 -11.00
CA LEU A 282 -19.82 8.78 -11.91
C LEU A 282 -20.74 9.36 -12.99
N VAL A 283 -21.60 10.32 -12.63
CA VAL A 283 -22.45 11.04 -13.57
C VAL A 283 -21.60 11.88 -14.54
N MET A 284 -20.61 12.60 -14.03
CA MET A 284 -19.66 13.36 -14.84
C MET A 284 -18.92 12.45 -15.83
N MET A 285 -18.45 11.27 -15.40
CA MET A 285 -17.82 10.28 -16.29
C MET A 285 -18.75 9.74 -17.37
N LYS A 286 -20.04 9.59 -17.06
CA LYS A 286 -21.05 9.22 -18.07
C LYS A 286 -21.34 10.36 -19.05
N LEU A 287 -21.31 11.62 -18.60
CA LEU A 287 -21.57 12.80 -19.43
C LEU A 287 -20.35 13.23 -20.27
N ALA A 288 -19.14 13.05 -19.74
CA ALA A 288 -17.87 13.36 -20.40
C ALA A 288 -17.49 12.37 -21.50
N GLN A 289 -18.41 11.47 -21.89
CA GLN A 289 -18.21 10.58 -23.03
C GLN A 289 -17.83 11.40 -24.27
N PRO A 290 -16.68 11.13 -24.90
CA PRO A 290 -16.34 11.84 -26.11
C PRO A 290 -17.34 11.44 -27.20
N ILE A 291 -17.93 12.45 -27.84
CA ILE A 291 -18.66 12.42 -29.14
C ILE A 291 -17.82 11.78 -30.28
N ARG A 292 -16.61 11.27 -29.98
CA ARG A 292 -15.54 10.92 -30.91
C ARG A 292 -15.54 9.45 -31.37
N LEU A 293 -16.61 8.69 -31.12
CA LEU A 293 -16.85 7.42 -31.82
C LEU A 293 -17.46 7.63 -33.23
N ARG A 294 -17.78 8.87 -33.63
CA ARG A 294 -18.34 9.15 -34.97
C ARG A 294 -17.32 9.16 -36.11
N SER A 295 -16.00 9.08 -35.86
CA SER A 295 -14.97 9.17 -36.91
C SER A 295 -14.32 7.85 -37.32
N GLN A 296 -14.69 6.72 -36.71
CA GLN A 296 -14.22 5.38 -37.14
C GLN A 296 -15.25 4.63 -37.99
N GLN A 297 -16.45 5.20 -38.18
CA GLN A 297 -17.46 4.69 -39.12
C GLN A 297 -17.18 5.03 -40.61
N GLN A 298 -16.08 5.73 -40.93
CA GLN A 298 -15.73 6.11 -42.31
C GLN A 298 -14.59 5.31 -42.93
N ILE A 299 -14.09 4.26 -42.26
CA ILE A 299 -13.09 3.35 -42.85
C ILE A 299 -13.63 1.92 -42.75
N THR A 300 -14.76 1.70 -43.39
CA THR A 300 -15.14 0.40 -43.97
C THR A 300 -14.60 0.33 -45.38
#